data_AF-A0A520YPK5-F1
#
_entry.id   AF-A0A520YPK5-F1
#
_cell.length_a   1.000
_cell.length_b   1.000
_cell.length_c   1.000
_cell.angle_alpha   90.00
_cell.angle_beta   90.00
_cell.angle_gamma   90.00
#
_symmetry.space_group_name_H-M   'P 1'
#
loop_
_entity.id
_entity.type
_entity.pdbx_description
1 polymer ?
#
loop_
_entity_poly.entity_id
_entity_poly.type
_entity_poly.pdbx_seq_one_letter_code
_entity_poly.pdbx_strand_id
1 'polypeptide(L)'
;MDHARIEIGTRQFWCVAAASVAVLLPLNWSWHVWGRQMPSSIALYIVAGSLFYFGLLRLLTGIRFSDVSHEARFVVISSMLLLILFLAFGRSNTYRLLFERFVPVGVRTPLFGFAYFATCSVVLRLAVPYLLLRFRLRQRPAEYGYVVRGGTRMRWVYLGLFVVMVPLVLWASALPEFQASYPQTRGIVSGTEASIRLFILYQVAYFMVFLSGESFWRGFMTFGLGRDLDVSALPWMVMMYSIGHYGKPILEVNASILAGFVLGYLALRHRSFFLGALLHWSIALTMDLAVLYQRGITWN
;
A
#
# COMPACT_ATOMS: atom_id res chain seq x y z
N MET A 1 20.18 -8.35 -21.43
CA MET A 1 19.84 -9.78 -21.55
C MET A 1 18.35 -9.90 -21.39
N ASP A 2 17.64 -10.26 -22.46
CA ASP A 2 16.22 -10.59 -22.38
C ASP A 2 16.08 -11.90 -21.60
N HIS A 3 15.76 -11.79 -20.31
CA HIS A 3 15.28 -12.93 -19.55
C HIS A 3 13.91 -13.32 -20.12
N ALA A 4 13.82 -14.53 -20.68
CA ALA A 4 12.56 -15.09 -21.13
C ALA A 4 11.58 -15.14 -19.95
N ARG A 5 10.37 -14.62 -20.16
CA ARG A 5 9.30 -14.67 -19.15
C ARG A 5 8.95 -16.13 -18.86
N ILE A 6 8.59 -16.42 -17.63
CA ILE A 6 8.08 -17.74 -17.27
C ILE A 6 6.61 -17.80 -17.68
N GLU A 7 6.29 -18.68 -18.62
CA GLU A 7 4.92 -18.89 -19.06
C GLU A 7 4.15 -19.71 -18.03
N ILE A 8 3.04 -19.15 -17.53
CA ILE A 8 2.10 -19.82 -16.64
C ILE A 8 0.79 -19.98 -17.41
N GLY A 9 0.31 -21.22 -17.54
CA GLY A 9 -0.94 -21.50 -18.25
C GLY A 9 -2.13 -20.82 -17.56
N THR A 10 -3.11 -20.34 -18.35
CA THR A 10 -4.27 -19.58 -17.87
C THR A 10 -4.99 -20.27 -16.71
N ARG A 11 -5.21 -21.59 -16.80
CA ARG A 11 -5.83 -22.38 -15.72
C ARG A 11 -5.01 -22.32 -14.43
N GLN A 12 -3.71 -22.52 -14.52
CA GLN A 12 -2.81 -22.52 -13.37
C GLN A 12 -2.76 -21.14 -12.71
N PHE A 13 -2.71 -20.07 -13.51
CA PHE A 13 -2.80 -18.70 -13.01
C PHE A 13 -4.05 -18.50 -12.15
N TRP A 14 -5.23 -18.87 -12.67
CA TRP A 14 -6.48 -18.73 -11.92
C TRP A 14 -6.51 -19.58 -10.65
N CYS A 15 -5.96 -20.80 -10.69
CA CYS A 15 -5.83 -21.62 -9.49
C CYS A 15 -4.94 -20.96 -8.43
N VAL A 16 -3.78 -20.42 -8.82
CA VAL A 16 -2.85 -19.72 -7.90
C VAL A 16 -3.52 -18.46 -7.32
N ALA A 17 -4.17 -17.66 -8.17
CA ALA A 17 -4.85 -16.44 -7.73
C ALA A 17 -6.00 -16.74 -6.77
N ALA A 18 -6.89 -17.68 -7.13
CA ALA A 18 -8.04 -18.06 -6.30
C ALA A 18 -7.60 -18.65 -4.96
N ALA A 19 -6.63 -19.57 -4.96
CA ALA A 19 -6.11 -20.15 -3.71
C ALA A 19 -5.41 -19.12 -2.83
N SER A 20 -4.73 -18.13 -3.43
CA SER A 20 -4.14 -17.02 -2.66
C SER A 20 -5.23 -16.16 -1.99
N VAL A 21 -6.30 -15.82 -2.71
CA VAL A 21 -7.44 -15.06 -2.15
C VAL A 21 -8.14 -15.85 -1.04
N ALA A 22 -8.35 -17.16 -1.24
CA ALA A 22 -8.99 -18.02 -0.26
C ALA A 22 -8.24 -18.06 1.08
N VAL A 23 -6.92 -17.87 1.07
CA VAL A 23 -6.09 -17.83 2.28
C VAL A 23 -5.95 -16.42 2.87
N LEU A 24 -6.01 -15.38 2.03
CA LEU A 24 -5.90 -13.99 2.49
C LEU A 24 -6.98 -13.61 3.50
N LEU A 25 -8.24 -14.01 3.26
CA LEU A 25 -9.35 -13.65 4.16
C LEU A 25 -9.19 -14.27 5.56
N PRO A 26 -8.97 -15.59 5.71
CA PRO A 26 -8.65 -16.18 7.01
C PRO A 26 -7.40 -15.59 7.66
N LEU A 27 -6.36 -15.27 6.88
CA LEU A 27 -5.12 -14.69 7.40
C LEU A 27 -5.33 -13.28 7.95
N ASN A 28 -6.09 -12.44 7.24
CA ASN A 28 -6.47 -11.11 7.73
C ASN A 28 -7.29 -11.23 9.02
N TRP A 29 -8.22 -12.19 9.07
CA TRP A 29 -9.04 -12.44 10.25
C TRP A 29 -8.22 -12.95 11.45
N SER A 30 -7.28 -13.87 11.21
CA SER A 30 -6.41 -14.40 12.25
C SER A 30 -5.54 -13.32 12.86
N TRP A 31 -5.04 -12.38 12.05
CA TRP A 31 -4.33 -11.22 12.56
C TRP A 31 -5.25 -10.32 13.40
N HIS A 32 -6.46 -10.04 12.92
CA HIS A 32 -7.41 -9.17 13.60
C HIS A 32 -7.84 -9.71 14.97
N VAL A 33 -8.11 -11.02 15.08
CA VAL A 33 -8.57 -11.66 16.31
C VAL A 33 -7.45 -11.77 17.34
N TRP A 34 -6.30 -12.34 16.95
CA TRP A 34 -5.25 -12.70 17.91
C TRP A 34 -3.86 -12.19 17.51
N GLY A 35 -3.51 -12.16 16.22
CA GLY A 35 -2.16 -11.81 15.78
C GLY A 35 -1.72 -10.41 16.20
N ARG A 36 -2.64 -9.44 16.25
CA ARG A 36 -2.35 -8.07 16.71
C ARG A 36 -1.89 -7.95 18.17
N GLN A 37 -2.13 -8.98 18.99
CA GLN A 37 -1.76 -9.00 20.41
C GLN A 37 -0.31 -9.48 20.63
N MET A 38 0.28 -10.13 19.63
CA MET A 38 1.62 -10.71 19.72
C MET A 38 2.66 -9.72 19.19
N PRO A 39 3.67 -9.34 19.99
CA PRO A 39 4.80 -8.56 19.48
C PRO A 39 5.45 -9.26 18.28
N SER A 40 5.86 -8.48 17.28
CA SER A 40 6.57 -8.99 16.09
C SER A 40 5.78 -9.95 15.18
N SER A 41 4.49 -10.21 15.45
CA SER A 41 3.66 -11.09 14.61
C SER A 41 3.64 -10.65 13.16
N ILE A 42 3.64 -9.33 12.88
CA ILE A 42 3.65 -8.80 11.52
C ILE A 42 4.79 -9.37 10.67
N ALA A 43 6.00 -9.54 11.23
CA ALA A 43 7.11 -10.13 10.49
C ALA A 43 6.85 -11.60 10.14
N LEU A 44 6.26 -12.36 11.07
CA LEU A 44 5.82 -13.73 10.83
C LEU A 44 4.78 -13.79 9.69
N TYR A 45 3.79 -12.90 9.68
CA TYR A 45 2.77 -12.87 8.62
C TYR A 45 3.37 -12.55 7.25
N ILE A 46 4.35 -11.65 7.17
CA ILE A 46 5.06 -11.32 5.91
C ILE A 46 5.86 -12.52 5.39
N VAL A 47 6.59 -13.19 6.28
CA VAL A 47 7.42 -14.36 5.93
C VAL A 47 6.53 -15.55 5.56
N ALA A 48 5.57 -15.90 6.42
CA ALA A 48 4.64 -17.00 6.19
C ALA A 48 3.79 -16.78 4.94
N GLY A 49 3.29 -15.56 4.71
CA GLY A 49 2.54 -15.22 3.50
C GLY A 49 3.37 -15.37 2.22
N SER A 50 4.66 -15.02 2.27
CA SER A 50 5.58 -15.20 1.14
C SER A 50 5.88 -16.69 0.89
N LEU A 51 6.20 -17.44 1.95
CA LEU A 51 6.42 -18.89 1.85
C LEU A 51 5.19 -19.62 1.31
N PHE A 52 4.00 -19.22 1.76
CA PHE A 52 2.74 -19.76 1.28
C PHE A 52 2.57 -19.52 -0.22
N TYR A 53 2.72 -18.28 -0.68
CA TYR A 53 2.58 -17.97 -2.11
C TYR A 53 3.57 -18.75 -2.98
N PHE A 54 4.87 -18.79 -2.61
CA PHE A 54 5.86 -19.52 -3.41
C PHE A 54 5.71 -21.04 -3.31
N GLY A 55 5.22 -21.56 -2.18
CA GLY A 55 4.84 -22.97 -2.04
C GLY A 55 3.66 -23.34 -2.93
N LEU A 56 2.63 -22.48 -2.98
CA LEU A 56 1.47 -22.64 -3.85
C LEU A 56 1.86 -22.53 -5.33
N LEU A 57 2.71 -21.56 -5.69
CA LEU A 57 3.24 -21.42 -7.04
C LEU A 57 3.94 -22.72 -7.45
N ARG A 58 4.85 -23.24 -6.62
CA ARG A 58 5.54 -24.51 -6.88
C ARG A 58 4.56 -25.67 -7.02
N LEU A 59 3.59 -25.80 -6.12
CA LEU A 59 2.63 -26.90 -6.12
C LEU A 59 1.77 -26.93 -7.40
N LEU A 60 1.32 -25.75 -7.86
CA LEU A 60 0.37 -25.66 -8.98
C LEU A 60 1.02 -25.50 -10.35
N THR A 61 2.27 -25.04 -10.42
CA THR A 61 2.98 -24.73 -11.67
C THR A 61 4.29 -25.48 -11.85
N GLY A 62 4.85 -26.06 -10.79
CA GLY A 62 6.21 -26.60 -10.77
C GLY A 62 7.31 -25.53 -10.62
N ILE A 63 6.98 -24.24 -10.75
CA ILE A 63 7.96 -23.14 -10.67
C ILE A 63 8.45 -22.97 -9.23
N ARG A 64 9.75 -23.13 -9.02
CA ARG A 64 10.39 -22.92 -7.72
C ARG A 64 10.84 -21.47 -7.59
N PHE A 65 10.99 -21.00 -6.36
CA PHE A 65 11.58 -19.68 -6.10
C PHE A 65 13.01 -19.55 -6.63
N SER A 66 13.75 -20.66 -6.80
CA SER A 66 15.07 -20.65 -7.45
C SER A 66 15.02 -20.41 -8.97
N ASP A 67 13.86 -20.65 -9.59
CA ASP A 67 13.68 -20.56 -11.04
C ASP A 67 13.38 -19.11 -11.49
N VAL A 68 12.94 -18.24 -10.57
CA VAL A 68 12.85 -16.80 -10.83
C VAL A 68 14.24 -16.14 -10.78
N SER A 69 14.41 -15.08 -11.56
CA SER A 69 15.64 -14.31 -11.71
C SER A 69 16.20 -13.86 -10.36
N HIS A 70 17.52 -13.67 -10.32
CA HIS A 70 18.18 -13.15 -9.12
C HIS A 70 17.62 -11.76 -8.74
N GLU A 71 17.28 -10.93 -9.72
CA GLU A 71 16.67 -9.61 -9.55
C GLU A 71 15.29 -9.72 -8.88
N ALA A 72 14.41 -10.61 -9.36
CA ALA A 72 13.10 -10.81 -8.77
C ALA A 72 13.20 -11.34 -7.33
N ARG A 73 14.11 -12.29 -7.06
CA ARG A 73 14.37 -12.78 -5.70
C ARG A 73 14.87 -11.67 -4.78
N PHE A 74 15.77 -10.83 -5.28
CA PHE A 74 16.26 -9.67 -4.55
C PHE A 74 15.13 -8.70 -4.22
N VAL A 75 14.24 -8.40 -5.17
CA VAL A 75 13.06 -7.55 -4.95
C VAL A 75 12.17 -8.16 -3.86
N VAL A 76 11.89 -9.46 -3.91
CA VAL A 76 11.05 -10.14 -2.91
C VAL A 76 11.65 -9.99 -1.51
N ILE A 77 12.92 -10.36 -1.32
CA ILE A 77 13.57 -10.35 -0.01
C ILE A 77 13.71 -8.92 0.53
N SER A 78 14.16 -7.97 -0.31
CA SER A 78 14.30 -6.58 0.10
C SER A 78 12.95 -5.93 0.41
N SER A 79 11.89 -6.25 -0.34
CA SER A 79 10.54 -5.74 -0.06
C SER A 79 10.02 -6.26 1.27
N MET A 80 10.22 -7.55 1.59
CA MET A 80 9.83 -8.10 2.88
C MET A 80 10.55 -7.39 4.04
N LEU A 81 11.87 -7.20 3.93
CA LEU A 81 12.66 -6.49 4.94
C LEU A 81 12.20 -5.03 5.09
N LEU A 82 12.04 -4.30 3.99
CA LEU A 82 11.60 -2.91 4.03
C LEU A 82 10.19 -2.77 4.61
N LEU A 83 9.29 -3.70 4.30
CA LEU A 83 7.94 -3.71 4.85
C LEU A 83 7.96 -4.01 6.35
N ILE A 84 8.76 -4.98 6.80
CA ILE A 84 8.95 -5.27 8.23
C ILE A 84 9.47 -4.04 8.96
N LEU A 85 10.53 -3.40 8.44
CA LEU A 85 11.09 -2.18 9.02
C LEU A 85 10.08 -1.04 9.06
N PHE A 86 9.32 -0.83 7.97
CA PHE A 86 8.31 0.21 7.92
C PHE A 86 7.16 -0.04 8.91
N LEU A 87 6.68 -1.27 9.04
CA LEU A 87 5.59 -1.58 9.96
C LEU A 87 6.02 -1.59 11.42
N ALA A 88 7.27 -1.96 11.71
CA ALA A 88 7.83 -1.91 13.06
C ALA A 88 8.15 -0.47 13.50
N PHE A 89 8.75 0.34 12.62
CA PHE A 89 9.32 1.62 13.01
C PHE A 89 8.65 2.83 12.37
N GLY A 90 8.14 2.72 11.15
CA GLY A 90 7.72 3.87 10.35
C GLY A 90 6.31 4.40 10.61
N ARG A 91 5.58 3.92 11.63
CA ARG A 91 4.18 4.31 11.92
C ARG A 91 4.10 5.45 12.91
N SER A 92 3.02 6.25 12.85
CA SER A 92 2.77 7.35 13.80
C SER A 92 2.67 6.89 15.26
N ASN A 93 2.26 5.64 15.51
CA ASN A 93 2.25 5.08 16.87
C ASN A 93 3.67 4.93 17.43
N THR A 94 4.64 4.55 16.59
CA THR A 94 6.05 4.47 17.01
C THR A 94 6.57 5.84 17.40
N TYR A 95 6.20 6.89 16.67
CA TYR A 95 6.53 8.26 17.05
C TYR A 95 5.97 8.62 18.43
N ARG A 96 4.68 8.33 18.66
CA ARG A 96 4.02 8.58 19.95
C ARG A 96 4.73 7.90 21.12
N LEU A 97 5.16 6.65 20.93
CA LEU A 97 5.81 5.87 21.98
C LEU A 97 7.25 6.32 22.26
N LEU A 98 8.01 6.68 21.23
CA LEU A 98 9.46 6.90 21.36
C LEU A 98 9.85 8.38 21.46
N PHE A 99 9.15 9.24 20.72
CA PHE A 99 9.61 10.62 20.47
C PHE A 99 8.69 11.70 21.03
N GLU A 100 7.38 11.43 21.17
CA GLU A 100 6.42 12.45 21.60
C GLU A 100 6.73 13.02 22.99
N ARG A 101 7.33 12.23 23.89
CA ARG A 101 7.82 12.69 25.21
C ARG A 101 8.87 13.81 25.17
N PHE A 102 9.48 14.07 24.02
CA PHE A 102 10.51 15.09 23.84
C PHE A 102 10.01 16.37 23.15
N VAL A 103 8.71 16.47 22.86
CA VAL A 103 8.13 17.62 22.14
C VAL A 103 7.01 18.24 22.99
N PRO A 104 6.83 19.57 22.99
CA PRO A 104 5.74 20.21 23.70
C PRO A 104 4.38 19.63 23.28
N VAL A 105 3.54 19.30 24.27
CA VAL A 105 2.20 18.77 24.06
C VAL A 105 1.24 19.93 23.78
N GLY A 106 0.49 19.84 22.68
CA GLY A 106 -0.51 20.81 22.28
C GLY A 106 -1.34 20.33 21.09
N VAL A 107 -2.23 21.19 20.59
CA VAL A 107 -3.16 20.86 19.49
C VAL A 107 -2.44 20.35 18.24
N ARG A 108 -1.21 20.81 18.01
CA ARG A 108 -0.41 20.47 16.82
C ARG A 108 0.43 19.20 16.97
N THR A 109 0.54 18.64 18.17
CA THR A 109 1.38 17.44 18.44
C THR A 109 1.10 16.27 17.48
N PRO A 110 -0.16 15.97 17.10
CA PRO A 110 -0.45 14.91 16.12
C PRO A 110 0.14 15.15 14.72
N LEU A 111 0.51 16.38 14.34
CA LEU A 111 1.14 16.66 13.05
C LEU A 111 2.56 16.07 12.99
N PHE A 112 3.30 16.08 14.09
CA PHE A 112 4.66 15.52 14.12
C PHE A 112 4.64 14.00 13.93
N GLY A 113 3.69 13.31 14.57
CA GLY A 113 3.50 11.86 14.37
C GLY A 113 3.12 11.51 12.93
N PHE A 114 2.33 12.37 12.27
CA PHE A 114 2.03 12.20 10.84
C PHE A 114 3.23 12.52 9.95
N ALA A 115 3.96 13.60 10.22
CA ALA A 115 5.16 13.98 9.48
C ALA A 115 6.25 12.90 9.56
N TYR A 116 6.43 12.30 10.74
CA TYR A 116 7.29 11.13 10.92
C TYR A 116 6.85 9.97 10.03
N PHE A 117 5.57 9.61 10.08
CA PHE A 117 5.00 8.55 9.23
C PHE A 117 5.17 8.84 7.74
N ALA A 118 4.90 10.06 7.30
CA ALA A 118 5.07 10.49 5.91
C ALA A 118 6.54 10.42 5.48
N THR A 119 7.46 10.81 6.35
CA THR A 119 8.91 10.75 6.09
C THR A 119 9.38 9.31 5.97
N CYS A 120 9.08 8.45 6.96
CA CYS A 120 9.42 7.03 6.90
C CYS A 120 8.78 6.33 5.69
N SER A 121 7.56 6.73 5.34
CA SER A 121 6.86 6.28 4.14
C SER A 121 7.62 6.61 2.86
N VAL A 122 8.09 7.85 2.70
CA VAL A 122 8.87 8.24 1.51
C VAL A 122 10.22 7.54 1.52
N VAL A 123 10.90 7.48 2.64
CA VAL A 123 12.24 6.86 2.74
C VAL A 123 12.18 5.37 2.43
N LEU A 124 11.34 4.60 3.13
CA LEU A 124 11.36 3.14 3.06
C LEU A 124 10.58 2.56 1.87
N ARG A 125 9.61 3.31 1.33
CA ARG A 125 8.73 2.82 0.24
C ARG A 125 8.99 3.49 -1.11
N LEU A 126 9.70 4.62 -1.16
CA LEU A 126 10.11 5.26 -2.41
C LEU A 126 11.64 5.35 -2.53
N ALA A 127 12.29 6.11 -1.65
CA ALA A 127 13.71 6.43 -1.80
C ALA A 127 14.60 5.18 -1.78
N VAL A 128 14.53 4.36 -0.73
CA VAL A 128 15.37 3.15 -0.63
C VAL A 128 15.07 2.16 -1.78
N PRO A 129 13.81 1.78 -2.08
CA PRO A 129 13.52 0.93 -3.25
C PRO A 129 14.03 1.50 -4.58
N TYR A 130 13.87 2.82 -4.81
CA TYR A 130 14.36 3.49 -6.01
C TYR A 130 15.90 3.46 -6.10
N LEU A 131 16.60 3.67 -4.98
CA LEU A 131 18.06 3.59 -4.93
C LEU A 131 18.56 2.16 -5.15
N LEU A 132 17.91 1.16 -4.53
CA LEU A 132 18.20 -0.26 -4.78
C LEU A 132 17.99 -0.61 -6.25
N LEU A 133 16.89 -0.16 -6.83
CA LEU A 133 16.60 -0.31 -8.25
C LEU A 133 17.70 0.30 -9.14
N ARG A 134 18.05 1.56 -8.89
CA ARG A 134 18.98 2.33 -9.74
C ARG A 134 20.42 1.87 -9.61
N PHE A 135 20.87 1.59 -8.39
CA PHE A 135 22.29 1.38 -8.09
C PHE A 135 22.65 -0.09 -7.86
N ARG A 136 21.77 -0.87 -7.19
CA ARG A 136 22.04 -2.28 -6.91
C ARG A 136 21.59 -3.21 -8.04
N LEU A 137 20.36 -3.03 -8.55
CA LEU A 137 19.81 -3.80 -9.67
C LEU A 137 20.23 -3.22 -11.03
N ARG A 138 20.62 -1.93 -11.07
CA ARG A 138 21.03 -1.19 -12.27
C ARG A 138 19.97 -1.22 -13.39
N GLN A 139 18.70 -1.31 -13.02
CA GLN A 139 17.58 -1.34 -13.96
C GLN A 139 17.07 0.08 -14.24
N ARG A 140 16.39 0.26 -15.37
CA ARG A 140 15.78 1.55 -15.73
C ARG A 140 14.51 1.77 -14.91
N PRO A 141 14.34 2.91 -14.21
CA PRO A 141 13.12 3.18 -13.44
C PRO A 141 11.82 3.08 -14.25
N ALA A 142 11.87 3.42 -15.53
CA ALA A 142 10.72 3.28 -16.44
C ALA A 142 10.21 1.83 -16.55
N GLU A 143 11.07 0.82 -16.37
CA GLU A 143 10.68 -0.60 -16.38
C GLU A 143 9.92 -1.00 -15.11
N TYR A 144 9.98 -0.17 -14.07
CA TYR A 144 9.28 -0.32 -12.79
C TYR A 144 8.13 0.68 -12.65
N GLY A 145 7.62 1.20 -13.76
CA GLY A 145 6.44 2.06 -13.78
C GLY A 145 6.66 3.50 -13.32
N TYR A 146 7.92 3.95 -13.17
CA TYR A 146 8.25 5.37 -12.95
C TYR A 146 8.10 6.17 -14.26
N VAL A 147 6.87 6.19 -14.78
CA VAL A 147 6.47 6.86 -16.01
C VAL A 147 5.21 7.65 -15.72
N VAL A 148 5.29 8.99 -15.72
CA VAL A 148 4.14 9.86 -15.36
C VAL A 148 2.98 9.68 -16.34
N ARG A 149 3.29 9.65 -17.65
CA ARG A 149 2.31 9.42 -18.72
C ARG A 149 2.44 7.98 -19.23
N GLY A 150 1.86 7.02 -18.50
CA GLY A 150 1.78 5.63 -18.94
C GLY A 150 0.88 5.44 -20.16
N GLY A 151 0.43 4.21 -20.44
CA GLY A 151 -0.53 3.91 -21.51
C GLY A 151 -1.82 4.75 -21.41
N THR A 152 -2.44 5.07 -22.55
CA THR A 152 -3.71 5.82 -22.66
C THR A 152 -4.94 4.94 -22.58
N ARG A 153 -4.82 3.69 -23.02
CA ARG A 153 -5.87 2.67 -22.93
C ARG A 153 -6.27 2.48 -21.46
N MET A 154 -7.57 2.34 -21.17
CA MET A 154 -8.13 2.08 -19.82
C MET A 154 -7.92 3.18 -18.76
N ARG A 155 -7.40 4.38 -19.08
CA ARG A 155 -7.30 5.49 -18.09
C ARG A 155 -8.64 5.86 -17.47
N TRP A 156 -9.74 5.77 -18.22
CA TRP A 156 -11.10 5.99 -17.75
C TRP A 156 -11.53 5.03 -16.64
N VAL A 157 -10.90 3.86 -16.52
CA VAL A 157 -11.19 2.91 -15.42
C VAL A 157 -10.84 3.54 -14.07
N TYR A 158 -9.76 4.33 -13.98
CA TYR A 158 -9.42 5.03 -12.73
C TYR A 158 -10.49 6.04 -12.33
N LEU A 159 -11.05 6.76 -13.31
CA LEU A 159 -12.18 7.66 -13.08
C LEU A 159 -13.44 6.89 -12.65
N GLY A 160 -13.74 5.77 -13.32
CA GLY A 160 -14.85 4.89 -12.93
C GLY A 160 -14.71 4.36 -11.50
N LEU A 161 -13.51 3.92 -11.12
CA LEU A 161 -13.20 3.50 -9.74
C LEU A 161 -13.39 4.63 -8.74
N PHE A 162 -12.95 5.85 -9.06
CA PHE A 162 -13.19 7.01 -8.22
C PHE A 162 -14.69 7.27 -8.03
N VAL A 163 -15.45 7.31 -9.13
CA VAL A 163 -16.91 7.54 -9.12
C VAL A 163 -17.63 6.49 -8.28
N VAL A 164 -17.23 5.22 -8.36
CA VAL A 164 -17.80 4.14 -7.53
C VAL A 164 -17.42 4.30 -6.06
N MET A 165 -16.22 4.78 -5.75
CA MET A 165 -15.75 4.94 -4.37
C MET A 165 -16.38 6.15 -3.67
N VAL A 166 -16.71 7.23 -4.37
CA VAL A 166 -17.34 8.42 -3.76
C VAL A 166 -18.59 8.10 -2.94
N PRO A 167 -19.64 7.42 -3.44
CA PRO A 167 -20.82 7.12 -2.63
C PRO A 167 -20.51 6.19 -1.45
N LEU A 168 -19.58 5.24 -1.61
CA LEU A 168 -19.12 4.37 -0.52
C LEU A 168 -18.42 5.18 0.58
N VAL A 169 -17.58 6.14 0.21
CA VAL A 169 -16.90 7.05 1.14
C VAL A 169 -17.91 7.95 1.85
N LEU A 170 -18.87 8.53 1.14
CA LEU A 170 -19.90 9.38 1.75
C LEU A 170 -20.73 8.60 2.77
N TRP A 171 -21.14 7.37 2.44
CA TRP A 171 -21.82 6.48 3.38
C TRP A 171 -20.92 6.13 4.58
N ALA A 172 -19.68 5.70 4.33
CA ALA A 172 -18.75 5.33 5.39
C ALA A 172 -18.37 6.51 6.30
N SER A 173 -18.35 7.75 5.78
CA SER A 173 -18.03 8.96 6.54
C SER A 173 -19.00 9.26 7.69
N ALA A 174 -20.21 8.70 7.64
CA ALA A 174 -21.18 8.78 8.73
C ALA A 174 -20.90 7.78 9.87
N LEU A 175 -20.04 6.78 9.67
CA LEU A 175 -19.77 5.73 10.65
C LEU A 175 -18.77 6.23 11.72
N PRO A 176 -19.02 5.97 13.03
CA PRO A 176 -18.15 6.43 14.11
C PRO A 176 -16.69 5.98 13.99
N GLU A 177 -16.45 4.71 13.60
CA GLU A 177 -15.10 4.17 13.43
C GLU A 177 -14.33 4.87 12.30
N PHE A 178 -15.05 5.29 11.26
CA PHE A 178 -14.47 5.99 10.13
C PHE A 178 -14.10 7.42 10.52
N GLN A 179 -14.98 8.14 11.21
CA GLN A 179 -14.72 9.47 11.75
C GLN A 179 -13.60 9.48 12.80
N ALA A 180 -13.42 8.37 13.53
CA ALA A 180 -12.30 8.23 14.46
C ALA A 180 -10.95 8.13 13.75
N SER A 181 -10.95 7.61 12.51
CA SER A 181 -9.75 7.29 11.72
C SER A 181 -9.29 8.42 10.79
N TYR A 182 -10.21 9.30 10.37
CA TYR A 182 -9.96 10.36 9.40
C TYR A 182 -10.34 11.75 9.96
N PRO A 183 -9.59 12.82 9.63
CA PRO A 183 -8.30 12.81 8.94
C PRO A 183 -7.21 12.06 9.73
N GLN A 184 -6.18 11.55 9.04
CA GLN A 184 -5.14 10.74 9.69
C GLN A 184 -4.34 11.51 10.75
N THR A 185 -4.46 12.84 10.76
CA THR A 185 -4.00 13.68 11.85
C THR A 185 -5.08 14.66 12.29
N ARG A 186 -5.29 14.77 13.60
CA ARG A 186 -6.21 15.75 14.18
C ARG A 186 -5.58 17.14 14.37
N GLY A 187 -4.26 17.26 14.17
CA GLY A 187 -3.55 18.51 14.45
C GLY A 187 -3.81 19.64 13.45
N ILE A 188 -4.64 19.41 12.44
CA ILE A 188 -5.16 20.45 11.54
C ILE A 188 -6.42 21.15 12.10
N VAL A 189 -7.07 20.56 13.11
CA VAL A 189 -8.31 21.07 13.71
C VAL A 189 -8.04 21.65 15.10
N SER A 190 -8.59 22.84 15.38
CA SER A 190 -8.61 23.47 16.70
C SER A 190 -10.05 23.86 17.04
N GLY A 191 -10.64 23.21 18.05
CA GLY A 191 -12.06 23.36 18.33
C GLY A 191 -12.93 22.86 17.18
N THR A 192 -13.73 23.75 16.60
CA THR A 192 -14.60 23.50 15.44
C THR A 192 -14.02 24.03 14.13
N GLU A 193 -12.78 24.53 14.12
CA GLU A 193 -12.16 25.12 12.94
C GLU A 193 -10.95 24.30 12.47
N ALA A 194 -10.81 24.13 11.16
CA ALA A 194 -9.63 23.55 10.52
C ALA A 194 -8.83 24.64 9.80
N SER A 195 -7.51 24.63 9.99
CA SER A 195 -6.63 25.54 9.28
C SER A 195 -6.42 25.09 7.84
N ILE A 196 -6.83 25.94 6.88
CA ILE A 196 -6.69 25.62 5.46
C ILE A 196 -5.22 25.43 5.07
N ARG A 197 -4.32 26.22 5.64
CA ARG A 197 -2.87 26.13 5.38
C ARG A 197 -2.30 24.79 5.86
N LEU A 198 -2.66 24.37 7.07
CA LEU A 198 -2.20 23.09 7.62
C LEU A 198 -2.84 21.92 6.89
N PHE A 199 -4.10 22.04 6.47
CA PHE A 199 -4.77 21.03 5.66
C PHE A 199 -4.07 20.83 4.31
N ILE A 200 -3.72 21.91 3.59
CA ILE A 200 -2.97 21.80 2.32
C ILE A 200 -1.62 21.13 2.53
N LEU A 201 -0.85 21.54 3.54
CA LEU A 201 0.45 20.93 3.86
C LEU A 201 0.31 19.44 4.21
N TYR A 202 -0.68 19.11 5.03
CA TYR A 202 -1.04 17.73 5.35
C TYR A 202 -1.38 16.94 4.09
N GLN A 203 -2.19 17.48 3.18
CA GLN A 203 -2.59 16.80 1.95
C GLN A 203 -1.44 16.59 0.96
N VAL A 204 -0.47 17.51 0.90
CA VAL A 204 0.76 17.33 0.11
C VAL A 204 1.60 16.19 0.71
N ALA A 205 1.79 16.18 2.03
CA ALA A 205 2.49 15.09 2.71
C ALA A 205 1.74 13.75 2.54
N TYR A 206 0.41 13.78 2.57
CA TYR A 206 -0.42 12.60 2.40
C TYR A 206 -0.39 12.06 0.96
N PHE A 207 -0.34 12.96 -0.04
CA PHE A 207 -0.05 12.56 -1.43
C PHE A 207 1.28 11.80 -1.52
N MET A 208 2.33 12.29 -0.86
CA MET A 208 3.64 11.62 -0.85
C MET A 208 3.60 10.24 -0.19
N VAL A 209 2.76 10.02 0.82
CA VAL A 209 2.52 8.69 1.43
C VAL A 209 1.94 7.70 0.42
N PHE A 210 0.97 8.14 -0.39
CA PHE A 210 0.35 7.31 -1.44
C PHE A 210 1.27 7.12 -2.64
N LEU A 211 1.96 8.17 -3.07
CA LEU A 211 2.95 8.09 -4.13
C LEU A 211 4.04 7.08 -3.78
N SER A 212 4.57 7.14 -2.55
CA SER A 212 5.55 6.16 -2.10
C SER A 212 4.95 4.76 -1.93
N GLY A 213 3.66 4.66 -1.63
CA GLY A 213 2.95 3.38 -1.52
C GLY A 213 2.84 2.70 -2.86
N GLU A 214 2.27 3.40 -3.82
CA GLU A 214 2.12 2.88 -5.18
C GLU A 214 3.48 2.60 -5.84
N SER A 215 4.48 3.43 -5.57
CA SER A 215 5.86 3.17 -5.96
C SER A 215 6.42 1.87 -5.39
N PHE A 216 6.05 1.48 -4.17
CA PHE A 216 6.51 0.24 -3.55
C PHE A 216 5.72 -0.98 -4.04
N TRP A 217 4.38 -0.92 -3.93
CA TRP A 217 3.49 -2.03 -4.24
C TRP A 217 3.45 -2.30 -5.75
N ARG A 218 3.17 -1.28 -6.56
CA ARG A 218 3.01 -1.43 -8.00
C ARG A 218 4.36 -1.25 -8.69
N GLY A 219 5.16 -0.29 -8.24
CA GLY A 219 6.49 -0.05 -8.80
C GLY A 219 7.46 -1.18 -8.49
N PHE A 220 8.03 -1.19 -7.29
CA PHE A 220 9.12 -2.10 -6.92
C PHE A 220 8.71 -3.57 -6.91
N MET A 221 7.63 -3.91 -6.20
CA MET A 221 7.18 -5.29 -6.02
C MET A 221 6.52 -5.88 -7.27
N THR A 222 5.48 -5.24 -7.79
CA THR A 222 4.71 -5.79 -8.93
C THR A 222 5.54 -5.84 -10.20
N PHE A 223 6.22 -4.76 -10.60
CA PHE A 223 7.08 -4.84 -11.79
C PHE A 223 8.33 -5.68 -11.53
N GLY A 224 8.92 -5.63 -10.32
CA GLY A 224 10.13 -6.41 -10.03
C GLY A 224 9.93 -7.92 -10.15
N LEU A 225 8.86 -8.46 -9.56
CA LEU A 225 8.51 -9.89 -9.70
C LEU A 225 7.78 -10.17 -11.02
N GLY A 226 7.01 -9.21 -11.53
CA GLY A 226 6.23 -9.31 -12.77
C GLY A 226 7.08 -9.38 -14.04
N ARG A 227 8.39 -9.11 -13.96
CA ARG A 227 9.32 -9.40 -15.06
C ARG A 227 9.35 -10.89 -15.41
N ASP A 228 9.29 -11.74 -14.40
CA ASP A 228 9.37 -13.19 -14.58
C ASP A 228 7.97 -13.81 -14.61
N LEU A 229 7.07 -13.31 -13.75
CA LEU A 229 5.76 -13.93 -13.50
C LEU A 229 4.56 -13.17 -14.09
N ASP A 230 4.77 -12.00 -14.71
CA ASP A 230 3.72 -11.10 -15.21
C ASP A 230 2.57 -10.91 -14.20
N VAL A 231 1.31 -11.12 -14.61
CA VAL A 231 0.13 -11.03 -13.73
C VAL A 231 0.18 -12.00 -12.54
N SER A 232 0.93 -13.09 -12.63
CA SER A 232 1.06 -14.06 -11.54
C SER A 232 1.86 -13.50 -10.37
N ALA A 233 2.56 -12.36 -10.51
CA ALA A 233 3.18 -11.65 -9.39
C ALA A 233 2.16 -10.98 -8.45
N LEU A 234 0.95 -10.70 -8.94
CA LEU A 234 -0.06 -9.94 -8.20
C LEU A 234 -0.48 -10.59 -6.88
N PRO A 235 -0.78 -11.90 -6.78
CA PRO A 235 -1.22 -12.48 -5.52
C PRO A 235 -0.21 -12.31 -4.37
N TRP A 236 1.09 -12.42 -4.65
CA TRP A 236 2.14 -12.14 -3.66
C TRP A 236 2.14 -10.67 -3.24
N MET A 237 2.10 -9.75 -4.21
CA MET A 237 2.05 -8.32 -3.90
C MET A 237 0.80 -7.97 -3.10
N VAL A 238 -0.37 -8.50 -3.48
CA VAL A 238 -1.66 -8.27 -2.81
C VAL A 238 -1.63 -8.78 -1.36
N MET A 239 -0.98 -9.92 -1.11
CA MET A 239 -0.76 -10.41 0.25
C MET A 239 0.02 -9.41 1.10
N MET A 240 1.14 -8.91 0.60
CA MET A 240 1.94 -7.92 1.32
C MET A 240 1.21 -6.57 1.47
N TYR A 241 0.45 -6.17 0.44
CA TYR A 241 -0.37 -4.96 0.46
C TYR A 241 -1.49 -5.05 1.52
N SER A 242 -2.15 -6.20 1.63
CA SER A 242 -3.17 -6.48 2.66
C SER A 242 -2.57 -6.41 4.06
N ILE A 243 -1.40 -7.03 4.27
CA ILE A 243 -0.65 -6.92 5.53
C ILE A 243 -0.26 -5.47 5.82
N GLY A 244 0.04 -4.67 4.79
CA GLY A 244 0.27 -3.24 4.91
C GLY A 244 -0.93 -2.44 5.47
N HIS A 245 -2.14 -2.99 5.40
CA HIS A 245 -3.36 -2.39 5.97
C HIS A 245 -3.63 -2.86 7.40
N TYR A 246 -2.85 -3.78 7.96
CA TYR A 246 -3.02 -4.19 9.34
C TYR A 246 -2.95 -2.99 10.29
N GLY A 247 -3.92 -2.93 11.20
CA GLY A 247 -4.21 -1.78 12.07
C GLY A 247 -5.38 -0.92 11.59
N LYS A 248 -5.89 -1.16 10.38
CA LYS A 248 -7.13 -0.57 9.86
C LYS A 248 -8.36 -1.43 10.20
N PRO A 249 -9.58 -0.87 10.08
CA PRO A 249 -10.81 -1.66 10.19
C PRO A 249 -10.78 -2.88 9.28
N ILE A 250 -11.30 -4.02 9.74
CA ILE A 250 -11.18 -5.31 9.02
C ILE A 250 -11.79 -5.27 7.61
N LEU A 251 -12.86 -4.48 7.42
CA LEU A 251 -13.45 -4.25 6.11
C LEU A 251 -12.49 -3.55 5.15
N GLU A 252 -11.70 -2.57 5.62
CA GLU A 252 -10.68 -1.89 4.81
C GLU A 252 -9.54 -2.84 4.44
N VAL A 253 -9.11 -3.69 5.37
CA VAL A 253 -8.07 -4.71 5.12
C VAL A 253 -8.54 -5.70 4.05
N ASN A 254 -9.76 -6.22 4.15
CA ASN A 254 -10.30 -7.15 3.16
C ASN A 254 -10.58 -6.46 1.80
N ALA A 255 -11.08 -5.23 1.81
CA ALA A 255 -11.27 -4.44 0.59
C ALA A 255 -9.94 -4.15 -0.13
N SER A 256 -8.83 -4.05 0.60
CA SER A 256 -7.50 -3.87 0.03
C SER A 256 -7.06 -5.05 -0.85
N ILE A 257 -7.63 -6.25 -0.67
CA ILE A 257 -7.36 -7.40 -1.55
C ILE A 257 -7.82 -7.06 -2.97
N LEU A 258 -9.07 -6.63 -3.11
CA LEU A 258 -9.67 -6.26 -4.40
C LEU A 258 -8.95 -5.04 -5.01
N ALA A 259 -8.74 -3.99 -4.23
CA ALA A 259 -7.99 -2.80 -4.68
C ALA A 259 -6.55 -3.16 -5.10
N GLY A 260 -5.93 -4.07 -4.36
CA GLY A 260 -4.65 -4.71 -4.64
C GLY A 260 -4.58 -5.24 -6.07
N PHE A 261 -5.46 -6.19 -6.40
CA PHE A 261 -5.52 -6.82 -7.72
C PHE A 261 -5.86 -5.82 -8.83
N VAL A 262 -6.89 -5.00 -8.65
CA VAL A 262 -7.36 -4.06 -9.68
C VAL A 262 -6.26 -3.06 -10.04
N LEU A 263 -5.68 -2.38 -9.06
CA LEU A 263 -4.66 -1.36 -9.32
C LEU A 263 -3.33 -1.98 -9.75
N GLY A 264 -2.99 -3.18 -9.24
CA GLY A 264 -1.82 -3.94 -9.69
C GLY A 264 -1.91 -4.32 -11.16
N TYR A 265 -3.07 -4.86 -11.58
CA TYR A 265 -3.34 -5.19 -12.97
C TYR A 265 -3.28 -3.96 -13.87
N LEU A 266 -3.96 -2.87 -13.49
CA LEU A 266 -3.95 -1.63 -14.26
C LEU A 266 -2.52 -1.05 -14.37
N ALA A 267 -1.72 -1.12 -13.30
CA ALA A 267 -0.33 -0.69 -13.33
C ALA A 267 0.48 -1.49 -14.37
N LEU A 268 0.37 -2.83 -14.39
CA LEU A 268 1.03 -3.67 -15.39
C LEU A 268 0.60 -3.31 -16.83
N ARG A 269 -0.70 -3.06 -17.07
CA ARG A 269 -1.22 -2.70 -18.40
C ARG A 269 -0.82 -1.30 -18.84
N HIS A 270 -0.78 -0.35 -17.92
CA HIS A 270 -0.42 1.05 -18.21
C HIS A 270 1.08 1.30 -18.16
N ARG A 271 1.84 0.35 -17.62
CA ARG A 271 3.27 0.48 -17.33
C ARG A 271 3.56 1.71 -16.46
N SER A 272 2.67 2.01 -15.52
CA SER A 272 2.77 3.17 -14.63
C SER A 272 1.95 2.98 -13.37
N PHE A 273 2.48 3.40 -12.23
CA PHE A 273 1.75 3.42 -10.96
C PHE A 273 1.15 4.81 -10.61
N PHE A 274 1.48 5.86 -11.37
CA PHE A 274 1.11 7.25 -11.01
C PHE A 274 -0.40 7.50 -10.96
N LEU A 275 -1.17 6.92 -11.89
CA LEU A 275 -2.64 7.04 -11.84
C LEU A 275 -3.24 6.32 -10.63
N GLY A 276 -2.61 5.23 -10.17
CA GLY A 276 -2.97 4.59 -8.91
C GLY A 276 -2.72 5.52 -7.72
N ALA A 277 -1.61 6.26 -7.72
CA ALA A 277 -1.27 7.19 -6.64
C ALA A 277 -2.26 8.35 -6.58
N LEU A 278 -2.60 8.91 -7.75
CA LEU A 278 -3.61 9.97 -7.85
C LEU A 278 -4.98 9.48 -7.42
N LEU A 279 -5.40 8.27 -7.84
CA LEU A 279 -6.68 7.70 -7.43
C LEU A 279 -6.75 7.49 -5.92
N HIS A 280 -5.74 6.85 -5.32
CA HIS A 280 -5.70 6.65 -3.87
C HIS A 280 -5.72 7.96 -3.09
N TRP A 281 -4.92 8.95 -3.50
CA TRP A 281 -4.92 10.26 -2.88
C TRP A 281 -6.26 10.98 -3.04
N SER A 282 -6.89 10.89 -4.22
CA SER A 282 -8.20 11.50 -4.46
C SER A 282 -9.29 10.88 -3.58
N ILE A 283 -9.26 9.55 -3.41
CA ILE A 283 -10.17 8.86 -2.49
C ILE A 283 -9.91 9.33 -1.06
N ALA A 284 -8.67 9.33 -0.59
CA ALA A 284 -8.33 9.75 0.77
C ALA A 284 -8.65 11.23 1.07
N LEU A 285 -8.40 12.12 0.11
CA LEU A 285 -8.84 13.52 0.17
C LEU A 285 -10.37 13.62 0.32
N THR A 286 -11.12 12.80 -0.43
CA THR A 286 -12.58 12.74 -0.30
C THR A 286 -13.01 12.25 1.07
N MET A 287 -12.30 11.25 1.64
CA MET A 287 -12.57 10.74 3.00
C MET A 287 -12.39 11.83 4.05
N ASP A 288 -11.28 12.56 3.99
CA ASP A 288 -10.97 13.63 4.94
C ASP A 288 -11.97 14.77 4.85
N LEU A 289 -12.30 15.24 3.63
CA LEU A 289 -13.29 16.28 3.41
C LEU A 289 -14.69 15.86 3.86
N ALA A 290 -15.11 14.63 3.55
CA ALA A 290 -16.41 14.12 3.96
C ALA A 290 -16.53 14.05 5.48
N VAL A 291 -15.50 13.58 6.19
CA VAL A 291 -15.52 13.54 7.65
C VAL A 291 -15.52 14.95 8.27
N LEU A 292 -14.71 15.88 7.76
CA LEU A 292 -14.72 17.27 8.24
C LEU A 292 -16.10 17.91 8.06
N TYR A 293 -16.75 17.68 6.91
CA TYR A 293 -18.11 18.13 6.64
C TYR A 293 -19.14 17.51 7.61
N GLN A 294 -19.13 16.19 7.78
CA GLN A 294 -20.07 15.47 8.67
C GLN A 294 -19.94 15.93 10.13
N ARG A 295 -18.73 16.36 10.54
CA ARG A 295 -18.45 16.87 11.88
C ARG A 295 -18.74 18.37 12.05
N GLY A 296 -19.23 19.05 11.01
CA GLY A 296 -19.52 20.47 11.04
C GLY A 296 -18.29 21.34 11.25
N ILE A 297 -17.11 20.89 10.80
CA ILE A 297 -15.86 21.66 10.92
C ILE A 297 -15.85 22.78 9.88
N THR A 298 -15.61 24.01 10.33
CA THR A 298 -15.45 25.20 9.47
C THR A 298 -13.99 25.46 9.16
N TRP A 299 -13.70 26.33 8.19
CA TRP A 299 -12.33 26.64 7.75
C TRP A 299 -11.86 27.99 8.30
N ASN A 300 -10.59 28.09 8.69
CA ASN A 300 -9.89 29.33 9.02
C ASN A 300 -8.56 29.48 8.27
#